data_AF-A0A2E7P033-F1
#
_entry.id   AF-A0A2E7P033-F1
#
_cell.length_a   1.000
_cell.length_b   1.000
_cell.length_c   1.000
_cell.angle_alpha   90.00
_cell.angle_beta   90.00
_cell.angle_gamma   90.00
#
_symmetry.space_group_name_H-M   'P 1'
#
loop_
_entity.id
_entity.type
_entity.pdbx_description
1 polymer ?
#
loop_
_entity_poly.entity_id
_entity_poly.type
_entity_poly.pdbx_seq_one_letter_code
_entity_poly.pdbx_strand_id
1 'polypeptide(L)'
;MSCDANRFNKDSQPFQANFNAQVDGNRVIIKRRTKLAEEVMSGTISGESLSLAGMGYRLENPANSWTFKIDGVFMGNGKIYNGKGAQLAKNGTTARLCTVLMIHTDVPPPGPPQTPEAGVATLQ
;
A
#
# COMPACT_ATOMS: atom_id res chain seq x y z
N MET A 1 0.18 -6.35 2.00
CA MET A 1 -0.95 -6.47 1.05
C MET A 1 -0.60 -7.52 0.03
N SER A 2 -1.56 -8.37 -0.33
CA SER A 2 -1.44 -9.38 -1.39
C SER A 2 -2.54 -9.16 -2.41
N CYS A 3 -2.23 -9.20 -3.70
CA CYS A 3 -3.20 -9.05 -4.77
C CYS A 3 -3.05 -10.14 -5.83
N ASP A 4 -4.17 -10.57 -6.39
CA ASP A 4 -4.20 -11.54 -7.49
C ASP A 4 -3.61 -10.95 -8.78
N ALA A 5 -3.44 -11.79 -9.80
CA ALA A 5 -3.06 -11.36 -11.14
C ALA A 5 -4.01 -10.29 -11.69
N ASN A 6 -3.48 -9.37 -12.51
CA ASN A 6 -4.32 -8.39 -13.21
C ASN A 6 -5.13 -9.10 -14.29
N ARG A 7 -6.46 -9.05 -14.19
CA ARG A 7 -7.35 -9.74 -15.13
C ARG A 7 -7.31 -9.20 -16.56
N PHE A 8 -6.78 -8.01 -16.78
CA PHE A 8 -6.64 -7.38 -18.11
C PHE A 8 -5.27 -7.60 -18.74
N ASN A 9 -4.29 -8.09 -17.98
CA ASN A 9 -2.94 -8.35 -18.48
C ASN A 9 -2.59 -9.82 -18.22
N LYS A 10 -2.59 -10.63 -19.28
CA LYS A 10 -2.36 -12.08 -19.21
C LYS A 10 -1.00 -12.48 -18.64
N ASP A 11 0.01 -11.62 -18.77
CA ASP A 11 1.35 -11.87 -18.26
C ASP A 11 1.51 -11.43 -16.79
N SER A 12 0.50 -10.78 -16.24
CA SER A 12 0.54 -10.32 -14.86
C SER A 12 0.52 -11.49 -13.88
N GLN A 13 1.49 -11.50 -12.98
CA GLN A 13 1.48 -12.40 -11.82
C GLN A 13 0.74 -11.77 -10.62
N PRO A 14 0.25 -12.60 -9.67
CA PRO A 14 -0.07 -12.15 -8.32
C PRO A 14 1.14 -11.52 -7.66
N PHE A 15 0.93 -10.63 -6.69
CA PHE A 15 2.02 -10.00 -5.97
C PHE A 15 1.72 -9.81 -4.48
N GLN A 16 2.79 -9.62 -3.71
CA GLN A 16 2.73 -9.14 -2.35
C GLN A 16 3.58 -7.89 -2.20
N ALA A 17 3.11 -6.94 -1.39
CA ALA A 17 3.77 -5.67 -1.17
C ALA A 17 3.59 -5.20 0.28
N ASN A 18 4.67 -4.64 0.83
CA ASN A 18 4.69 -4.01 2.15
C ASN A 18 4.41 -2.52 2.01
N PHE A 19 3.57 -2.01 2.91
CA PHE A 19 3.19 -0.60 3.00
C PHE A 19 3.58 -0.09 4.38
N ASN A 20 3.98 1.17 4.45
CA ASN A 20 4.14 1.86 5.73
C ASN A 20 2.78 2.37 6.16
N ALA A 21 2.33 1.93 7.34
CA ALA A 21 1.09 2.38 7.95
C ALA A 21 1.38 3.43 9.03
N GLN A 22 0.60 4.51 9.00
CA GLN A 22 0.58 5.55 10.02
C GLN A 22 -0.84 5.64 10.56
N VAL A 23 -0.96 5.58 11.88
CA VAL A 23 -2.24 5.67 12.59
C VAL A 23 -2.15 6.88 13.51
N ASP A 24 -3.09 7.81 13.36
CA ASP A 24 -3.20 9.03 14.16
C ASP A 24 -4.65 9.18 14.62
N GLY A 25 -4.90 8.91 15.90
CA GLY A 25 -6.26 8.77 16.43
C GLY A 25 -7.05 7.70 15.67
N ASN A 26 -8.17 8.09 15.07
CA ASN A 26 -8.98 7.21 14.23
C ASN A 26 -8.60 7.26 12.73
N ARG A 27 -7.61 8.07 12.33
CA ARG A 27 -7.19 8.17 10.94
C ARG A 27 -6.08 7.18 10.64
N VAL A 28 -6.19 6.49 9.51
CA VAL A 28 -5.17 5.58 8.99
C VAL A 28 -4.70 6.07 7.63
N ILE A 29 -3.39 6.13 7.43
CA ILE A 29 -2.75 6.38 6.15
C ILE A 29 -1.77 5.24 5.89
N ILE A 30 -1.92 4.56 4.75
CA ILE A 30 -0.96 3.56 4.30
C ILE A 30 -0.32 4.03 2.99
N LYS A 31 1.00 3.98 2.92
CA LYS A 31 1.76 4.46 1.76
C LYS A 31 2.87 3.50 1.38
N ARG A 32 3.13 3.39 0.09
CA ARG A 32 4.26 2.67 -0.47
C ARG A 32 4.83 3.48 -1.62
N ARG A 33 6.15 3.65 -1.61
CA ARG A 33 6.88 4.22 -2.74
C ARG A 33 7.99 3.28 -3.13
N THR A 34 8.10 3.01 -4.41
CA THR A 34 9.15 2.19 -5.02
C THR A 34 9.84 3.00 -6.12
N LYS A 35 10.81 2.40 -6.82
CA LYS A 35 11.39 3.00 -8.02
C LYS A 35 10.39 3.11 -9.19
N LEU A 36 9.30 2.34 -9.17
CA LEU A 36 8.36 2.23 -10.30
C LEU A 36 7.02 2.92 -10.06
N ALA A 37 6.60 3.01 -8.81
CA ALA A 37 5.24 3.39 -8.46
C ALA A 37 5.18 4.03 -7.08
N GLU A 38 4.16 4.87 -6.91
CA GLU A 38 3.74 5.42 -5.63
C GLU A 38 2.26 5.09 -5.41
N GLU A 39 1.95 4.70 -4.17
CA GLU A 39 0.63 4.19 -3.77
C GLU A 39 0.30 4.77 -2.40
N VAL A 40 -0.89 5.37 -2.27
CA VAL A 40 -1.39 5.96 -1.03
C VAL A 40 -2.86 5.60 -0.86
N MET A 41 -3.21 5.09 0.32
CA MET A 41 -4.59 4.91 0.75
C MET A 41 -4.78 5.53 2.13
N SER A 42 -5.98 6.02 2.41
CA SER A 42 -6.35 6.50 3.72
C SER A 42 -7.77 6.11 4.08
N GLY A 43 -8.06 6.10 5.37
CA GLY A 43 -9.34 5.70 5.91
C GLY A 43 -9.52 6.19 7.33
N THR A 44 -10.72 5.98 7.85
CA THR A 44 -11.08 6.27 9.24
C THR A 44 -11.59 5.00 9.90
N ILE A 45 -11.12 4.75 11.11
CA ILE A 45 -11.58 3.67 11.99
C ILE A 45 -12.94 4.09 12.56
N SER A 46 -13.95 3.24 12.36
CA SER A 46 -15.31 3.41 12.90
C SER A 46 -15.72 2.13 13.63
N GLY A 47 -15.67 2.17 14.96
CA GLY A 47 -15.76 0.95 15.78
C GLY A 47 -14.62 0.00 15.45
N GLU A 48 -14.96 -1.23 15.08
CA GLU A 48 -13.99 -2.24 14.65
C GLU A 48 -13.72 -2.22 13.14
N SER A 49 -14.39 -1.34 12.38
CA SER A 49 -14.29 -1.30 10.91
C SER A 49 -13.31 -0.24 10.44
N LEU A 50 -12.65 -0.52 9.31
CA LEU A 50 -11.84 0.45 8.59
C LEU A 50 -12.01 0.25 7.07
N SER A 51 -12.44 1.31 6.42
CA SER A 51 -12.49 1.44 4.97
C SER A 51 -11.30 2.28 4.49
N LEU A 52 -10.47 1.68 3.64
CA LEU A 52 -9.32 2.32 3.00
C LEU A 52 -9.66 2.60 1.55
N ALA A 53 -9.52 3.85 1.14
CA ALA A 53 -9.63 4.27 -0.25
C ALA A 53 -8.36 5.02 -0.65
N GLY A 54 -7.96 4.87 -1.91
CA GLY A 54 -6.74 5.50 -2.38
C GLY A 54 -6.44 5.30 -3.84
N MET A 55 -5.24 5.67 -4.22
CA MET A 55 -4.76 5.55 -5.58
C MET A 55 -3.28 5.17 -5.63
N GLY A 56 -2.88 4.64 -6.78
CA GLY A 56 -1.49 4.50 -7.14
C GLY A 56 -1.26 4.90 -8.58
N TYR A 57 -0.01 5.21 -8.90
CA TYR A 57 0.41 5.59 -10.24
C TYR A 57 1.86 5.16 -10.51
N ARG A 58 2.19 4.98 -11.79
CA ARG A 58 3.57 4.78 -12.24
C ARG A 58 4.33 6.10 -12.21
N LEU A 59 5.55 6.10 -11.70
CA LEU A 59 6.38 7.31 -11.61
C LEU A 59 6.82 7.81 -13.00
N GLU A 60 7.16 6.90 -13.91
CA GLU A 60 7.57 7.22 -15.28
C GLU A 60 6.41 7.73 -16.17
N ASN A 61 5.18 7.34 -15.83
CA ASN A 61 3.98 7.73 -16.57
C ASN A 61 2.78 7.79 -15.61
N PRO A 62 2.53 8.95 -14.97
CA PRO A 62 1.45 9.09 -13.99
C PRO A 62 0.04 8.86 -14.55
N ALA A 63 -0.15 8.91 -15.88
CA ALA A 63 -1.42 8.57 -16.51
C ALA A 63 -1.80 7.09 -16.34
N ASN A 64 -0.80 6.23 -16.10
CA ASN A 64 -0.98 4.84 -15.71
C ASN A 64 -1.25 4.77 -14.21
N SER A 65 -2.50 5.01 -13.84
CA SER A 65 -2.97 5.02 -12.46
C SER A 65 -4.05 3.97 -12.20
N TRP A 66 -4.25 3.67 -10.93
CA TRP A 66 -5.27 2.77 -10.42
C TRP A 66 -5.83 3.32 -9.11
N THR A 67 -6.99 2.83 -8.71
CA THR A 67 -7.57 3.15 -7.40
C THR A 67 -7.69 1.89 -6.55
N PHE A 68 -7.67 2.05 -5.24
CA PHE A 68 -7.92 0.99 -4.27
C PHE A 68 -9.19 1.31 -3.49
N LYS A 69 -9.99 0.28 -3.25
CA LYS A 69 -11.09 0.29 -2.28
C LYS A 69 -11.03 -1.01 -1.50
N ILE A 70 -10.68 -0.91 -0.22
CA ILE A 70 -10.47 -2.04 0.69
C ILE A 70 -11.31 -1.79 1.93
N ASP A 71 -12.16 -2.75 2.27
CA ASP A 71 -12.96 -2.72 3.49
C ASP A 71 -12.54 -3.88 4.38
N GLY A 72 -12.56 -3.66 5.69
CA GLY A 72 -12.10 -4.66 6.63
C GLY A 72 -12.44 -4.34 8.06
N VAL A 73 -12.04 -5.25 8.92
CA VAL A 73 -12.25 -5.16 10.36
C VAL A 73 -10.96 -5.39 11.12
N PHE A 74 -10.85 -4.77 12.28
CA PHE A 74 -9.88 -5.13 13.29
C PHE A 74 -10.36 -6.39 14.02
N MET A 75 -9.50 -7.39 14.08
CA MET A 75 -9.69 -8.66 14.76
C MET A 75 -8.79 -8.74 15.99
N GLY A 76 -9.18 -9.62 16.94
CA GLY A 76 -8.54 -9.70 18.25
C GLY A 76 -8.73 -8.41 19.04
N ASN A 77 -7.82 -8.10 19.96
CA ASN A 77 -7.87 -6.89 20.80
C ASN A 77 -7.50 -5.61 20.01
N GLY A 78 -7.97 -5.43 18.77
CA GLY A 78 -7.73 -4.26 17.94
C GLY A 78 -6.33 -4.17 17.29
N LYS A 79 -5.51 -5.22 17.40
CA LYS A 79 -4.11 -5.19 16.95
C LYS A 79 -3.89 -5.67 15.51
N ILE A 80 -4.87 -6.37 14.93
CA ILE A 80 -4.75 -6.97 13.61
C ILE A 80 -5.91 -6.46 12.76
N TYR A 81 -5.62 -5.73 11.68
CA TYR A 81 -6.63 -5.41 10.68
C TYR A 81 -6.55 -6.41 9.53
N ASN A 82 -7.71 -6.93 9.12
CA ASN A 82 -7.86 -7.76 7.94
C ASN A 82 -8.93 -7.16 7.02
N GLY A 83 -8.49 -6.68 5.87
CA GLY A 83 -9.35 -6.09 4.86
C GLY A 83 -9.23 -6.79 3.52
N LYS A 84 -10.31 -6.74 2.75
CA LYS A 84 -10.39 -7.24 1.38
C LYS A 84 -10.99 -6.17 0.49
N GLY A 85 -10.60 -6.18 -0.78
CA GLY A 85 -11.24 -5.33 -1.76
C GLY A 85 -10.52 -5.35 -3.09
N ALA A 86 -10.67 -4.26 -3.83
CA ALA A 86 -10.32 -4.22 -5.23
C ALA A 86 -9.25 -3.15 -5.51
N GLN A 87 -8.30 -3.52 -6.37
CA GLN A 87 -7.61 -2.56 -7.22
C GLN A 87 -8.44 -2.35 -8.47
N LEU A 88 -8.89 -1.13 -8.74
CA LEU A 88 -9.66 -0.77 -9.91
C LEU A 88 -8.75 -0.11 -10.96
N ALA A 89 -8.96 -0.47 -12.21
CA ALA A 89 -8.42 0.29 -13.34
C ALA A 89 -9.08 1.67 -13.40
N LYS A 90 -8.51 2.56 -14.22
CA LYS A 90 -9.00 3.95 -14.38
C LYS A 90 -10.47 4.05 -14.77
N ASN A 91 -11.00 3.07 -15.49
CA ASN A 91 -12.41 2.98 -15.87
C ASN A 91 -13.34 2.44 -14.77
N GLY A 92 -12.84 2.25 -13.54
CA GLY A 92 -13.60 1.73 -12.40
C GLY A 92 -13.78 0.21 -12.38
N THR A 93 -13.36 -0.50 -13.42
CA THR A 93 -13.45 -1.96 -13.45
C THR A 93 -12.40 -2.58 -12.54
N THR A 94 -12.77 -3.65 -11.83
CA THR A 94 -11.83 -4.36 -10.96
C THR A 94 -10.72 -4.97 -11.81
N ALA A 95 -9.47 -4.58 -11.56
CA ALA A 95 -8.29 -5.16 -12.19
C ALA A 95 -7.73 -6.33 -11.36
N ARG A 96 -7.72 -6.17 -10.03
CA ARG A 96 -7.25 -7.20 -9.09
C ARG A 96 -8.14 -7.23 -7.84
N LEU A 97 -8.20 -8.39 -7.22
CA LEU A 97 -8.67 -8.53 -5.84
C LEU A 97 -7.45 -8.55 -4.91
N CYS A 98 -7.58 -7.88 -3.78
CA CYS A 98 -6.50 -7.66 -2.83
C CYS A 98 -6.96 -7.97 -1.41
N THR A 99 -6.03 -8.49 -0.62
CA THR A 99 -6.15 -8.64 0.84
C THR A 99 -5.09 -7.78 1.52
N VAL A 100 -5.50 -7.03 2.53
CA VAL A 100 -4.64 -6.19 3.35
C VAL A 100 -4.66 -6.76 4.76
N LEU A 101 -3.49 -7.22 5.21
CA LEU A 101 -3.23 -7.53 6.60
C LEU A 101 -2.36 -6.41 7.16
N MET A 102 -2.81 -5.75 8.23
CA MET A 102 -1.98 -4.86 9.03
C MET A 102 -1.87 -5.44 10.43
N ILE A 103 -0.66 -5.45 10.96
CA ILE A 103 -0.37 -5.93 12.32
C ILE A 103 0.30 -4.76 13.04
N HIS A 104 -0.25 -4.37 14.18
CA HIS A 104 0.41 -3.44 15.07
C HIS A 104 1.63 -4.13 15.67
N THR A 105 2.82 -3.65 15.35
CA THR A 105 4.08 -4.15 15.89
C THR A 105 4.79 -3.03 16.64
N ASP A 106 5.56 -3.40 17.67
CA ASP A 106 6.43 -2.47 18.39
C ASP A 106 7.75 -2.21 17.63
N VAL A 107 7.89 -2.76 16.41
CA VAL A 107 9.08 -2.62 15.57
C VAL A 107 8.92 -1.37 14.70
N PRO A 108 9.84 -0.39 14.79
CA PRO A 108 9.80 0.79 13.93
C PRO A 108 9.80 0.38 12.45
N PRO A 109 9.06 1.09 11.57
CA PRO A 109 9.10 0.81 10.14
C PRO A 109 10.54 0.92 9.62
N PRO A 110 10.95 0.11 8.62
CA PRO A 110 12.27 0.22 8.02
C PRO A 110 12.53 1.66 7.58
N GLY A 111 13.68 2.20 7.97
CA GLY A 111 14.11 3.53 7.54
C GLY A 111 14.21 3.62 6.01
N PRO A 112 14.16 4.84 5.43
CA PRO A 112 14.44 5.02 4.01
C PRO A 112 15.78 4.35 3.64
N PRO A 113 15.93 3.78 2.43
CA PRO A 113 17.23 3.31 1.97
C PRO A 113 18.25 4.44 2.14
N GLN A 114 19.27 4.22 2.97
CA GLN A 114 20.36 5.17 3.10
C GLN A 114 21.10 5.21 1.76
N THR A 115 21.09 6.37 1.11
CA THR A 115 21.99 6.61 -0.03
C THR A 115 23.42 6.49 0.53
N PRO A 116 24.30 5.66 -0.06
CA PRO A 116 25.70 5.66 0.34
C PRO A 116 26.23 7.08 0.21
N GLU A 117 26.75 7.65 1.30
CA GLU A 117 27.50 8.91 1.24
C GLU A 117 28.59 8.72 0.19
N ALA A 118 28.58 9.58 -0.83
CA ALA A 118 29.64 9.62 -1.81
C ALA A 118 30.95 9.89 -1.05
N GLY A 119 31.81 8.87 -0.98
CA GLY A 119 33.12 8.96 -0.37
C GLY A 119 33.84 10.17 -0.93
N VAL A 120 34.25 11.06 -0.04
CA VAL A 120 35.08 12.22 -0.37
C VAL A 120 36.37 11.67 -0.98
N ALA A 121 36.54 11.85 -2.29
CA ALA A 121 37.77 11.52 -2.99
C ALA A 121 38.88 12.46 -2.49
N THR A 122 39.76 11.95 -1.63
CA THR A 122 41.03 12.62 -1.33
C THR A 122 41.94 12.45 -2.54
N LEU A 123 42.15 13.53 -3.29
CA LEU A 123 43.22 13.61 -4.30
C LEU A 123 44.57 13.61 -3.58
N GLN A 124 45.44 12.66 -3.93
CA GLN A 124 46.89 12.71 -3.72
C GLN A 124 47.58 12.81 -5.07
#